data_AF-A0A7X5JLB3-F1
#
_entry.id   AF-A0A7X5JLB3-F1
#
_cell.length_a   1.000
_cell.length_b   1.000
_cell.length_c   1.000
_cell.angle_alpha   90.00
_cell.angle_beta   90.00
_cell.angle_gamma   90.00
#
_symmetry.space_group_name_H-M   'P 1'
#
loop_
_entity.id
_entity.type
_entity.pdbx_description
1 polymer ?
#
loop_
_entity_poly.entity_id
_entity_poly.type
_entity_poly.pdbx_seq_one_letter_code
_entity_poly.pdbx_strand_id
1 'polypeptide(L)' 'MGNFGDLVNIEEFGEKRENFDTERGEVSFYCKDCHKIVETERKNPGGYVFICKVCSQNNIVIGTFQGLKDNYKLK' A
#
# COMPACT_ATOMS: atom_id res chain seq x y z
N MET A 1 13.30 30.99 33.43
CA MET A 1 13.42 29.52 33.54
C MET A 1 12.02 28.93 33.66
N GLY A 2 11.52 28.25 32.63
CA GLY A 2 10.23 27.55 32.72
C GLY A 2 10.40 26.27 33.53
N ASN A 3 9.64 26.12 34.62
CA ASN A 3 9.57 24.88 35.40
C ASN A 3 8.83 23.82 34.59
N PHE A 4 9.49 22.70 34.31
CA PHE A 4 8.95 21.53 33.61
C PHE A 4 8.05 20.69 34.56
N GLY A 5 7.12 21.35 35.25
CA GLY A 5 6.23 20.72 36.24
C GLY A 5 5.03 19.97 35.65
N ASP A 6 4.91 19.89 34.32
CA ASP A 6 3.71 19.39 33.63
C ASP A 6 4.04 18.33 32.56
N LEU A 7 5.18 17.66 32.69
CA LEU A 7 5.45 16.47 31.89
C LEU A 7 4.81 15.27 32.58
N VAL A 8 3.50 15.12 32.35
CA VAL A 8 2.74 13.93 32.72
C VAL A 8 3.42 12.74 32.05
N ASN A 9 3.99 11.86 32.87
CA ASN A 9 4.55 10.59 32.46
C ASN A 9 3.38 9.75 31.94
N ILE A 10 3.19 9.67 30.63
CA ILE A 10 2.19 8.79 30.03
C ILE A 10 2.75 7.38 30.11
N GLU A 11 2.50 6.72 31.22
CA GLU A 11 2.66 5.28 31.33
C GLU A 11 1.60 4.62 30.43
N GLU A 12 2.05 3.67 29.62
CA GLU A 12 1.25 2.78 28.76
C GLU A 12 0.68 3.35 27.45
N PHE A 13 1.54 3.42 26.42
CA PHE A 13 1.15 2.80 25.13
C PHE A 13 1.40 1.29 25.23
N GLY A 14 0.62 0.65 26.11
CA GLY A 14 0.43 -0.79 26.13
C GLY A 14 -0.14 -1.25 24.79
N GLU A 15 0.22 -2.47 24.43
CA GLU A 15 -0.11 -3.14 23.18
C GLU A 15 0.70 -2.62 21.97
N LYS A 16 1.84 -3.30 21.75
CA LYS A 16 2.33 -3.51 20.39
C LYS A 16 1.11 -3.81 19.52
N ARG A 17 0.95 -3.10 18.40
CA ARG A 17 -0.06 -3.44 17.39
C ARG A 17 0.32 -4.76 16.70
N GLU A 18 0.38 -5.83 17.47
CA GLU A 18 0.46 -7.21 17.01
C GLU A 18 -0.96 -7.60 16.61
N ASN A 19 -1.23 -7.36 15.33
CA ASN A 19 -2.03 -8.16 14.40
C ASN A 19 -2.46 -7.23 13.28
N PHE A 20 -1.58 -7.08 12.30
CA PHE A 20 -1.99 -6.58 11.01
C PHE A 20 -2.91 -7.65 10.44
N ASP A 21 -4.22 -7.42 10.47
CA ASP A 21 -5.22 -8.30 9.86
C ASP A 21 -4.76 -8.67 8.46
N THR A 22 -4.34 -9.92 8.29
CA THR A 22 -3.86 -10.47 7.01
C THR A 22 -5.00 -10.63 6.01
N GLU A 23 -6.25 -10.42 6.43
CA GLU A 23 -7.43 -10.32 5.57
C GLU A 23 -7.54 -8.98 4.82
N ARG A 24 -6.49 -8.13 4.82
CA ARG A 24 -6.36 -7.11 3.78
C ARG A 24 -6.27 -7.82 2.43
N GLY A 25 -7.40 -7.91 1.74
CA GLY A 25 -7.55 -8.62 0.48
C GLY A 25 -6.38 -8.38 -0.47
N GLU A 26 -5.98 -9.44 -1.17
CA GLU A 26 -4.77 -9.50 -2.00
C GLU A 26 -4.53 -8.20 -2.77
N VAL A 27 -3.41 -7.54 -2.47
CA VAL A 27 -3.00 -6.31 -3.14
C VAL A 27 -2.62 -6.68 -4.57
N SER A 28 -3.38 -6.13 -5.51
CA SER A 28 -3.22 -6.33 -6.94
C SER A 28 -2.75 -5.04 -7.60
N PHE A 29 -2.09 -5.20 -8.74
CA PHE A 29 -1.55 -4.10 -9.53
C PHE A 29 -2.22 -4.08 -10.89
N TYR A 30 -2.88 -2.98 -11.22
CA TYR A 30 -3.52 -2.76 -12.52
C TYR A 30 -2.68 -1.84 -13.38
N CYS A 31 -2.30 -2.27 -14.58
CA CYS A 31 -1.62 -1.42 -15.53
C CYS A 31 -2.65 -0.69 -16.41
N LYS A 32 -2.61 0.64 -16.40
CA LYS A 32 -3.50 1.46 -17.23
C LYS A 32 -3.17 1.36 -18.72
N ASP A 33 -1.93 1.06 -19.09
CA ASP A 33 -1.56 0.90 -20.51
C ASP A 33 -1.98 -0.46 -21.06
N CYS A 34 -1.94 -1.51 -20.24
CA CYS A 34 -2.34 -2.86 -20.65
C CYS A 34 -3.82 -3.19 -20.40
N HIS A 35 -4.53 -2.31 -19.68
CA HIS A 35 -5.90 -2.52 -19.21
C HIS A 35 -6.14 -3.87 -18.52
N LYS A 36 -5.17 -4.35 -17.74
CA LYS A 36 -5.28 -5.63 -17.03
C LYS A 36 -4.48 -5.63 -15.73
N ILE A 37 -4.79 -6.57 -14.85
CA ILE A 37 -3.98 -6.86 -13.68
C ILE A 37 -2.68 -7.52 -14.14
N VAL A 38 -1.55 -7.01 -13.66
CA VAL A 38 -0.21 -7.44 -14.07
C VAL A 38 0.67 -7.61 -12.86
N GLU A 39 1.70 -8.43 -13.02
CA GLU A 39 2.84 -8.37 -12.11
C GLU A 39 3.65 -7.11 -12.36
N THR A 40 4.16 -6.54 -11.26
CA THR A 40 5.01 -5.36 -11.33
C THR A 40 6.33 -5.60 -10.63
N GLU A 41 7.33 -4.84 -11.05
CA GLU A 41 8.61 -4.75 -10.36
C GLU A 41 8.75 -3.37 -9.73
N ARG A 42 9.41 -3.29 -8.58
CA ARG A 42 9.76 -1.99 -8.00
C ARG A 42 11.02 -1.47 -8.68
N LYS A 43 10.96 -0.25 -9.21
CA LYS A 43 12.13 0.41 -9.79
C LYS A 43 13.24 0.63 -8.76
N ASN A 44 12.85 0.95 -7.52
CA ASN A 44 13.76 1.15 -6.40
C ASN A 44 13.23 0.44 -5.16
N PRO A 45 14.09 -0.18 -4.32
CA PRO A 45 13.66 -0.93 -3.14
C PRO A 45 12.90 -0.08 -2.10
N GLY A 46 13.16 1.24 -2.05
CA GLY A 46 12.44 2.21 -1.21
C GLY A 46 11.44 3.11 -1.95
N GLY A 47 11.21 2.87 -3.24
CA GLY A 47 10.35 3.72 -4.07
C GLY A 47 8.92 3.20 -4.18
N TYR A 48 7.98 4.12 -4.37
CA TYR A 48 6.57 3.81 -4.71
C TYR A 48 6.33 3.70 -6.23
N VAL A 49 7.40 3.58 -7.01
CA VAL A 49 7.33 3.46 -8.47
C VAL A 49 7.37 1.99 -8.85
N PHE A 50 6.25 1.53 -9.41
CA PHE A 50 6.08 0.18 -9.92
C PHE A 50 6.12 0.20 -11.44
N ILE A 51 6.80 -0.77 -12.04
CA ILE A 51 6.93 -0.94 -13.48
C ILE A 51 6.16 -2.19 -13.88
N CYS A 52 5.32 -2.07 -14.91
CA CYS A 52 4.62 -3.20 -15.52
C CYS A 52 5.63 -4.15 -16.18
N LYS A 53 5.64 -5.44 -15.81
CA LYS A 53 6.52 -6.42 -16.48
C LYS A 53 6.13 -6.72 -17.93
N VAL A 54 4.95 -6.30 -18.38
CA VAL A 54 4.43 -6.57 -19.75
C VAL A 54 4.77 -5.45 -20.73
N CYS A 55 4.59 -4.18 -20.34
CA CYS A 55 4.80 -3.03 -21.22
C CYS A 55 5.94 -2.10 -20.78
N SER A 56 6.60 -2.41 -19.66
CA SER A 56 7.67 -1.62 -19.05
C SER A 56 7.29 -0.16 -18.72
N GLN A 57 5.99 0.16 -18.70
CA GLN A 57 5.47 1.47 -18.29
C GLN A 57 5.25 1.51 -16.78
N ASN A 58 5.19 2.73 -16.23
CA ASN A 58 5.02 2.99 -14.80
C ASN A 58 3.60 3.45 -14.40
N ASN A 59 2.61 3.38 -15.31
CA ASN A 59 1.22 3.73 -15.02
C ASN A 59 0.48 2.58 -14.32
N ILE A 60 0.87 2.32 -13.07
CA ILE A 60 0.32 1.26 -12.23
C ILE A 60 -0.62 1.84 -11.18
N VAL A 61 -1.79 1.21 -11.03
CA VAL A 61 -2.75 1.47 -9.95
C VAL A 61 -2.68 0.32 -8.96
N ILE A 62 -2.63 0.67 -7.68
CA ILE A 62 -2.56 -0.29 -6.58
C ILE A 62 -3.94 -0.32 -5.93
N GLY A 63 -4.47 -1.52 -5.72
CA GLY A 63 -5.76 -1.70 -5.05
C GLY A 63 -5.96 -3.16 -4.67
N THR A 64 -7.10 -3.47 -4.05
CA THR A 64 -7.51 -4.86 -3.88
C THR A 64 -7.97 -5.43 -5.22
N PHE A 65 -7.81 -6.74 -5.43
CA PHE A 65 -8.29 -7.40 -6.65
C PHE A 65 -9.76 -7.08 -6.95
N GLN A 66 -10.63 -7.16 -5.94
CA GLN A 66 -12.05 -6.86 -6.06
C GLN A 66 -12.27 -5.38 -6.42
N GLY A 67 -11.60 -4.45 -5.73
CA GLY A 67 -11.74 -3.01 -6.00
C GLY A 67 -11.28 -2.64 -7.41
N LEU A 68 -10.23 -3.27 -7.93
CA LEU A 68 -9.76 -3.08 -9.30
C LEU A 68 -10.74 -3.68 -10.32
N LYS A 69 -11.32 -4.84 -10.03
CA LYS A 69 -12.36 -5.45 -10.88
C LYS A 69 -13.60 -4.57 -10.98
N ASP A 70 -14.12 -4.09 -9.86
CA ASP A 70 -15.29 -3.21 -9.82
C ASP A 70 -15.01 -1.85 -10.50
N ASN A 71 -13.86 -1.24 -10.21
CA ASN A 71 -13.52 0.09 -10.73
C ASN A 71 -13.27 0.08 -12.24
N TYR A 72 -12.56 -0.93 -12.74
CA TYR A 72 -12.18 -1.03 -14.15
C TYR A 72 -13.08 -1.98 -14.97
N LYS A 73 -14.14 -2.52 -14.36
CA LYS A 73 -15.08 -3.48 -14.98
C LYS A 73 -14.35 -4.63 -15.68
N LEU A 74 -13.31 -5.15 -15.01
CA LEU A 74 -12.51 -6.25 -15.53
C LEU A 74 -13.37 -7.53 -15.46
N LYS A 75 -13.61 -8.13 -16.63
CA LYS A 75 -14.39 -9.37 -16.75
C LYS A 75 -13.65 -10.57 -16.15
#